data_AF-A0A0Q3IB83-F1
#
_entry.id   AF-A0A0Q3IB83-F1
#
_cell.length_a   1.000
_cell.length_b   1.000
_cell.length_c   1.000
_cell.angle_alpha   90.00
_cell.angle_beta   90.00
_cell.angle_gamma   90.00
#
_symmetry.space_group_name_H-M   'P 1'
#
loop_
_entity.id
_entity.type
_entity.pdbx_description
1 polymer ?
#
loop_
_entity_poly.entity_id
_entity_poly.type
_entity_poly.pdbx_seq_one_letter_code
_entity_poly.pdbx_strand_id
1 'polypeptide(L)'
;MSSTDLHGPEASRREDAEPTTSALKEEPPKRRKQSQVAVVLEEYLDFRKKQSVVEEIKEPKPDEKFSIAACVSTLEEMEGLTDREKGKVLRLFKCQQNRESFINTKVASVRLCWLKEEIDAART
;
A
#
# COMPACT_ATOMS: atom_id res chain seq x y z
N MET A 1 12.82 -11.70 -68.87
CA MET A 1 14.25 -11.43 -69.16
C MET A 1 14.41 -9.93 -69.32
N SER A 2 15.40 -9.36 -68.63
CA SER A 2 16.06 -8.04 -68.79
C SER A 2 15.14 -6.80 -68.85
N SER A 3 15.14 -5.85 -67.92
CA SER A 3 16.21 -5.11 -67.22
C SER A 3 17.17 -4.35 -68.13
N THR A 4 17.59 -3.17 -67.63
CA THR A 4 18.49 -2.14 -68.17
C THR A 4 17.82 -1.09 -69.08
N ASP A 5 18.05 0.21 -68.97
CA ASP A 5 18.68 1.09 -67.98
C ASP A 5 18.31 2.53 -68.42
N LEU A 6 18.38 3.53 -67.54
CA LEU A 6 19.26 4.71 -67.71
C LEU A 6 18.91 5.85 -66.74
N HIS A 7 19.89 6.08 -65.88
CA HIS A 7 20.31 7.29 -65.18
C HIS A 7 19.85 8.64 -65.78
N GLY A 8 19.61 9.63 -64.89
CA GLY A 8 19.14 11.00 -65.17
C GLY A 8 20.07 11.91 -65.99
N PRO A 9 19.82 13.24 -66.03
CA PRO A 9 20.03 14.08 -64.84
C PRO A 9 18.99 15.20 -64.62
N GLU A 10 18.99 15.72 -63.38
CA GLU A 10 18.43 17.03 -63.03
C GLU A 10 19.01 18.16 -63.89
N ALA A 11 18.16 19.12 -64.22
CA ALA A 11 18.56 20.51 -64.47
C ALA A 11 17.43 21.43 -64.00
N SER A 12 17.35 21.59 -62.69
CA SER A 12 16.66 22.71 -62.04
C SER A 12 17.33 24.01 -62.45
N ARG A 13 16.60 24.90 -63.13
CA ARG A 13 17.00 26.30 -63.27
C ARG A 13 15.78 27.17 -63.55
N ARG A 14 15.45 28.03 -62.57
CA ARG A 14 15.35 29.49 -62.71
C ARG A 14 15.13 30.10 -61.34
N GLU A 15 16.16 30.79 -60.87
CA GLU A 15 16.12 31.73 -59.76
C GLU A 15 15.25 32.92 -60.15
N ASP A 16 14.62 33.58 -59.18
CA ASP A 16 14.91 34.99 -58.92
C ASP A 16 14.14 35.54 -57.70
N ALA A 17 14.90 36.27 -56.88
CA ALA A 17 14.50 37.32 -55.93
C ALA A 17 13.93 36.92 -54.53
N GLU A 18 14.84 36.80 -53.56
CA GLU A 18 14.75 37.53 -52.28
C GLU A 18 15.66 38.79 -52.39
N PRO A 19 15.54 39.87 -51.58
CA PRO A 19 15.40 39.80 -50.12
C PRO A 19 14.55 40.92 -49.47
N THR A 20 14.27 40.79 -48.17
CA THR A 20 14.62 41.77 -47.11
C THR A 20 13.58 41.83 -45.97
N THR A 21 13.97 41.22 -44.86
CA THR A 21 13.83 41.67 -43.47
C THR A 21 12.74 42.72 -43.14
N SER A 22 11.75 42.34 -42.32
CA SER A 22 11.58 42.87 -40.96
C SER A 22 10.19 42.50 -40.41
N ALA A 23 10.20 41.95 -39.20
CA ALA A 23 9.20 42.07 -38.14
C ALA A 23 9.10 40.73 -37.39
N LEU A 24 9.99 40.56 -36.41
CA LEU A 24 9.71 39.72 -35.26
C LEU A 24 8.42 40.26 -34.61
N LYS A 25 7.28 39.64 -34.92
CA LYS A 25 6.10 39.78 -34.07
C LYS A 25 6.33 38.88 -32.87
N GLU A 26 6.74 39.49 -31.76
CA GLU A 26 6.67 38.84 -30.45
C GLU A 26 5.19 38.52 -30.17
N GLU A 27 4.83 37.26 -30.39
CA GLU A 27 3.57 36.72 -29.87
C GLU A 27 3.62 36.81 -28.33
N PRO A 28 2.57 37.35 -27.68
CA PRO A 28 2.53 37.44 -26.23
C PRO A 28 2.67 36.03 -25.63
N PRO A 29 3.38 35.86 -24.50
CA PRO A 29 3.55 34.55 -23.90
C PRO A 29 2.17 33.96 -23.60
N LYS A 30 1.77 32.96 -24.38
CA LYS A 30 0.53 32.22 -24.19
C LYS A 30 0.58 31.61 -22.80
N ARG A 31 -0.07 32.28 -21.84
CA ARG A 31 -0.32 31.74 -20.51
C ARG A 31 -1.05 30.42 -20.70
N ARG A 32 -0.32 29.32 -20.54
CA ARG A 32 -0.87 27.97 -20.54
C ARG A 32 -1.90 27.94 -19.40
N LYS A 33 -3.18 27.93 -19.75
CA LYS A 33 -4.26 27.68 -18.80
C LYS A 33 -3.94 26.34 -18.14
N GLN A 34 -3.75 26.32 -16.82
CA GLN A 34 -3.58 25.08 -16.08
C GLN A 34 -4.77 24.18 -16.46
N SER A 35 -4.47 22.98 -16.95
CA SER A 35 -5.52 22.07 -17.40
C SER A 35 -6.46 21.79 -16.24
N GLN A 36 -7.78 21.81 -16.48
CA GLN A 36 -8.76 21.42 -15.48
C GLN A 36 -8.45 20.03 -14.90
N VAL A 37 -7.84 19.15 -15.70
CA VAL A 37 -7.38 17.82 -15.29
C VAL A 37 -6.24 17.90 -14.27
N ALA A 38 -5.34 18.87 -14.40
CA ALA A 38 -4.24 19.06 -13.44
C ALA A 38 -4.76 19.54 -12.08
N VAL A 39 -5.77 20.42 -12.08
CA VAL A 39 -6.42 20.90 -10.86
C VAL A 39 -7.11 19.75 -10.12
N VAL A 40 -7.88 18.93 -10.83
CA VAL A 40 -8.56 17.77 -10.23
C VAL A 40 -7.56 16.73 -9.72
N LEU A 41 -6.43 16.56 -10.41
CA LEU A 41 -5.37 15.65 -9.96
C LEU A 41 -4.69 16.16 -8.68
N GLU A 42 -4.38 17.46 -8.60
CA GLU A 42 -3.84 18.10 -7.40
C GLU A 42 -4.80 17.97 -6.21
N GLU A 43 -6.10 18.24 -6.42
CA GLU A 43 -7.15 18.07 -5.41
C GLU A 43 -7.26 16.62 -4.92
N TYR A 44 -7.13 15.63 -5.81
CA TYR A 44 -7.14 14.21 -5.46
C TYR A 44 -5.91 13.80 -4.64
N LEU A 45 -4.72 14.30 -5.00
CA LEU A 45 -3.49 14.04 -4.26
C LEU A 45 -3.54 14.64 -2.85
N ASP A 46 -4.07 15.87 -2.72
CA ASP A 46 -4.28 16.52 -1.43
C ASP A 46 -5.34 15.80 -0.59
N PHE A 47 -6.42 15.31 -1.21
CA PHE A 47 -7.43 14.49 -0.55
C PHE A 47 -6.81 13.19 0.00
N ARG A 48 -6.02 12.45 -0.80
CA ARG A 48 -5.32 11.24 -0.33
C ARG A 48 -4.33 11.52 0.79
N LYS A 49 -3.61 12.64 0.70
CA LYS A 49 -2.66 13.04 1.74
C LYS A 49 -3.38 13.32 3.06
N LYS A 50 -4.52 14.01 3.01
CA LYS A 50 -5.37 14.25 4.20
C LYS A 50 -5.97 12.95 4.73
N GLN A 51 -6.41 12.03 3.87
CA GLN A 51 -6.87 10.70 4.27
C GLN A 51 -5.78 9.89 4.98
N SER A 52 -4.52 9.97 4.52
CA SER A 52 -3.41 9.26 5.15
C SER A 52 -3.06 9.73 6.57
N VAL A 53 -3.41 10.97 6.93
CA VAL A 53 -3.19 11.52 8.28
C VAL A 53 -4.31 11.13 9.24
N VAL A 54 -5.53 10.89 8.74
CA VAL A 54 -6.69 10.52 9.55
C VAL A 54 -6.72 9.01 9.84
N GLU A 55 -6.07 8.19 9.02
CA GLU A 55 -5.94 6.73 9.23
C GLU A 55 -4.80 6.33 10.19
N GLU A 56 -4.15 7.29 10.86
CA GLU A 56 -3.03 7.04 11.79
C GLU A 56 -3.47 6.73 13.24
N ILE A 57 -4.73 6.35 13.45
CA ILE A 57 -5.08 5.41 14.53
C ILE A 57 -5.10 4.03 13.87
N LYS A 58 -3.91 3.48 13.63
CA LYS A 58 -3.78 2.08 13.20
C LYS A 58 -4.25 1.21 14.36
N GLU A 59 -5.53 0.88 14.40
CA GLU A 59 -5.89 -0.40 14.98
C GLU A 59 -5.02 -1.45 14.28
N PRO A 60 -4.33 -2.32 15.04
CA PRO A 60 -3.56 -3.39 14.43
C PRO A 60 -4.48 -4.12 13.47
N LYS A 61 -3.98 -4.44 12.27
CA LYS A 61 -4.79 -5.23 11.31
C LYS A 61 -5.35 -6.44 12.05
N PRO A 62 -6.55 -6.96 11.71
CA PRO A 62 -7.17 -8.06 12.44
C PRO A 62 -6.20 -9.22 12.73
N ASP A 63 -5.29 -9.49 11.80
CA ASP A 63 -4.23 -10.51 11.92
C ASP A 63 -3.11 -10.16 12.94
N GLU A 64 -2.76 -8.89 13.08
CA GLU A 64 -1.76 -8.42 14.05
C GLU A 64 -2.32 -8.47 15.49
N LYS A 65 -3.61 -8.13 15.66
CA LYS A 65 -4.30 -8.17 16.96
C LYS A 65 -4.32 -9.57 17.57
N PHE A 66 -4.53 -10.59 16.75
CA PHE A 66 -4.57 -11.99 17.16
C PHE A 66 -3.29 -12.74 16.79
N SER A 67 -2.18 -12.02 16.65
CA SER A 67 -0.88 -12.62 16.37
C SER A 67 -0.45 -13.52 17.53
N ILE A 68 0.37 -14.53 17.22
CA ILE A 68 0.99 -15.39 18.24
C ILE A 68 1.81 -14.52 19.21
N ALA A 69 2.54 -13.52 18.70
CA ALA A 69 3.31 -12.59 19.52
C ALA A 69 2.43 -11.87 20.56
N ALA A 70 1.30 -11.31 20.15
CA ALA A 70 0.35 -10.67 21.07
C ALA A 70 -0.20 -11.65 22.12
N CYS A 71 -0.49 -12.90 21.72
CA CYS A 71 -0.92 -13.94 22.65
C CYS A 71 0.16 -14.30 23.67
N VAL A 72 1.42 -14.41 23.25
CA VAL A 72 2.56 -14.71 24.12
C VAL A 72 2.79 -13.60 25.13
N SER A 73 2.88 -12.34 24.69
CA SER A 73 3.06 -11.20 25.61
C SER A 73 1.95 -11.13 26.64
N THR A 74 0.71 -11.32 26.21
CA THR A 74 -0.45 -11.34 27.13
C THR A 74 -0.38 -12.53 28.10
N LEU A 75 0.08 -13.71 27.66
CA LEU A 75 0.23 -14.89 28.51
C LEU A 75 1.35 -14.74 29.55
N GLU A 76 2.44 -14.07 29.20
CA GLU A 76 3.55 -13.80 30.09
C GLU A 76 3.12 -12.92 31.27
N GLU A 77 2.28 -11.91 31.01
CA GLU A 77 1.69 -11.02 32.02
C GLU A 77 0.63 -11.68 32.91
N MET A 78 0.08 -12.84 32.52
CA MET A 78 -0.94 -13.52 33.32
C MET A 78 -0.37 -14.15 34.59
N GLU A 79 -1.04 -13.87 35.70
CA GLU A 79 -0.86 -14.54 36.99
C GLU A 79 -1.75 -15.79 37.09
N GLY A 80 -1.42 -16.71 38.00
CA GLY A 80 -2.23 -17.91 38.27
C GLY A 80 -1.98 -19.10 37.35
N LEU A 81 -0.95 -19.03 36.49
CA LEU A 81 -0.38 -20.14 35.73
C LEU A 81 1.10 -20.30 36.08
N THR A 82 1.53 -21.55 36.28
CA THR A 82 2.95 -21.91 36.38
C THR A 82 3.63 -21.83 35.01
N ASP A 83 4.96 -21.71 34.97
CA ASP A 83 5.72 -21.71 33.71
C ASP A 83 5.47 -22.97 32.87
N ARG A 84 5.30 -24.11 33.56
CA ARG A 84 4.94 -25.38 32.92
C ARG A 84 3.57 -25.31 32.24
N GLU A 85 2.59 -24.66 32.87
CA GLU A 85 1.26 -24.47 32.29
C GLU A 85 1.30 -23.46 31.14
N LYS A 86 2.02 -22.34 31.29
CA LYS A 86 2.24 -21.38 30.19
C LYS A 86 2.83 -22.08 28.96
N GLY A 87 3.83 -22.96 29.15
CA GLY A 87 4.40 -23.78 28.07
C GLY A 87 3.39 -24.70 27.37
N LYS A 88 2.35 -25.19 28.07
CA LYS A 88 1.26 -25.96 27.46
C LYS A 88 0.33 -25.06 26.66
N VAL A 89 -0.02 -23.88 27.18
CA VAL A 89 -0.89 -22.90 26.51
C VAL A 89 -0.32 -22.46 25.16
N LEU A 90 1.00 -22.32 25.04
CA LEU A 90 1.64 -21.96 23.75
C LEU A 90 1.22 -22.88 22.59
N ARG A 91 0.87 -24.14 22.87
CA ARG A 91 0.39 -25.08 21.85
C ARG A 91 -1.00 -24.73 21.33
N LEU A 92 -1.85 -24.12 22.17
CA LEU A 92 -3.21 -23.69 21.81
C LEU A 92 -3.20 -22.56 20.77
N PHE A 93 -2.19 -21.69 20.80
CA PHE A 93 -2.08 -20.54 19.89
C PHE A 93 -1.76 -20.90 18.45
N LYS A 94 -1.52 -22.18 18.12
CA LYS A 94 -1.45 -22.64 16.73
C LYS A 94 -2.79 -22.47 16.00
N CYS A 95 -3.90 -22.65 16.73
CA CYS A 95 -5.26 -22.47 16.22
C CYS A 95 -5.65 -20.99 16.23
N GLN A 96 -6.16 -20.47 15.11
CA GLN A 96 -6.57 -19.07 15.00
C GLN A 96 -7.72 -18.74 15.94
N GLN A 97 -8.74 -19.61 15.99
CA GLN A 97 -9.91 -19.45 16.84
C GLN A 97 -9.50 -19.38 18.32
N ASN A 98 -8.51 -20.17 18.73
CA ASN A 98 -8.00 -20.13 20.11
C ASN A 98 -7.31 -18.80 20.42
N ARG A 99 -6.55 -18.22 19.47
CA ARG A 99 -5.95 -16.89 19.63
C ARG A 99 -7.01 -15.82 19.78
N GLU A 100 -8.05 -15.87 18.95
CA GLU A 100 -9.17 -14.93 19.01
C GLU A 100 -9.92 -15.02 20.33
N SER A 101 -10.30 -16.23 20.76
CA SER A 101 -10.96 -16.46 22.06
C SER A 101 -10.12 -15.92 23.22
N PHE A 102 -8.80 -16.20 23.21
CA PHE A 102 -7.89 -15.75 24.26
C PHE A 102 -7.80 -14.22 24.35
N ILE A 103 -7.53 -13.53 23.24
CA ILE A 103 -7.34 -12.07 23.21
C ILE A 103 -8.67 -11.30 23.41
N ASN A 104 -9.78 -11.84 22.89
CA ASN A 104 -11.09 -11.17 23.00
C ASN A 104 -11.71 -11.34 24.39
N THR A 105 -11.40 -12.40 25.13
CA THR A 105 -11.89 -12.58 26.51
C THR A 105 -11.24 -11.55 27.43
N LYS A 106 -11.96 -10.48 27.79
CA LYS A 106 -11.40 -9.37 28.60
C LYS A 106 -11.33 -9.66 30.10
N VAL A 107 -12.17 -10.56 30.60
CA VAL A 107 -12.19 -10.92 32.02
C VAL A 107 -11.08 -11.92 32.30
N ALA A 108 -10.06 -11.51 33.06
CA ALA A 108 -8.86 -12.32 33.32
C ALA A 108 -9.17 -13.69 33.97
N SER A 109 -10.11 -13.73 34.91
CA SER A 109 -10.51 -14.98 35.57
C SER A 109 -11.19 -15.97 34.61
N VAL A 110 -12.04 -15.49 33.70
CA VAL A 110 -12.68 -16.32 32.67
C VAL A 110 -11.64 -16.85 31.70
N ARG A 111 -10.70 -15.99 31.27
CA ARG A 111 -9.58 -16.39 30.40
C ARG A 111 -8.71 -17.46 31.06
N LEU A 112 -8.40 -17.30 32.34
CA LEU A 112 -7.62 -18.26 33.12
C LEU A 112 -8.35 -19.60 33.30
N CYS A 113 -9.66 -19.57 33.57
CA CYS A 113 -10.49 -20.76 33.70
C CYS A 113 -10.47 -21.58 32.40
N TRP A 114 -10.76 -20.92 31.29
CA TRP A 114 -10.73 -21.55 29.97
C TRP A 114 -9.38 -22.18 29.65
N LEU A 115 -8.26 -21.48 29.90
CA LEU A 115 -6.93 -22.05 29.67
C LEU A 115 -6.66 -23.31 30.49
N LYS A 116 -7.14 -23.38 31.73
CA LYS A 116 -6.97 -24.57 32.58
C LYS A 116 -7.77 -25.75 32.04
N GLU A 117 -9.01 -25.50 31.62
CA GLU A 117 -9.86 -26.51 30.98
C GLU A 117 -9.22 -27.06 29.69
N GLU A 118 -8.69 -26.19 28.83
CA GLU A 118 -7.99 -26.60 27.59
C GLU A 118 -6.71 -27.41 27.88
N ILE A 119 -5.94 -27.00 28.90
CA ILE A 119 -4.75 -27.74 29.34
C ILE A 119 -5.12 -29.14 29.83
N ASP A 120 -6.23 -29.27 30.54
CA ASP A 120 -6.66 -30.55 31.12
C ASP A 120 -7.30 -31.46 30.07
N ALA A 121 -8.08 -30.90 29.13
CA ALA A 121 -8.59 -31.61 27.95
C ALA A 121 -7.46 -32.15 27.06
N ALA A 122 -6.33 -31.44 26.96
CA ALA A 122 -5.17 -31.90 26.20
C ALA A 122 -4.35 -33.02 26.89
N ARG A 123 -4.73 -33.46 28.10
CA ARG A 123 -4.08 -34.58 28.82
C ARG A 123 -4.80 -35.92 28.64
N THR A 124 -6.06 -35.90 28.22
CA THR A 124 -6.87 -37.09 27.92
C THR A 124 -6.71 -37.51 26.47
#